data_AF-A0A0G4MFS7-F1
#
_entry.id   AF-A0A0G4MFS7-F1
#
_cell.length_a   1.000
_cell.length_b   1.000
_cell.length_c   1.000
_cell.angle_alpha   90.00
_cell.angle_beta   90.00
_cell.angle_gamma   90.00
#
_symmetry.space_group_name_H-M   'P 1'
#
loop_
_entity.id
_entity.type
_entity.pdbx_description
1 polymer ?
#
loop_
_entity_poly.entity_id
_entity_poly.type
_entity_poly.pdbx_seq_one_letter_code
_entity_poly.pdbx_strand_id
1 'polypeptide(L)'
;ASDVAAAQQRVFNRIPGTTRPSRDGVISLRAGMDVLRNGLAAAGWRDTDFNANPNAKNRTFGYTPYMYSNGERGGPMATYLVTANARSNFKLIMNTQVRRVIRSGGHVTGVEVEPYLDGGFQGVIPL
;
A
#
# COMPACT_ATOMS: atom_id res chain seq x y z
N ALA A 1 -7.01 13.40 15.61
CA ALA A 1 -6.02 12.61 14.84
C ALA A 1 -5.39 11.46 15.65
N SER A 2 -5.56 11.43 16.97
CA SER A 2 -5.12 10.33 17.85
C SER A 2 -5.80 9.00 17.53
N ASP A 3 -7.03 9.03 17.03
CA ASP A 3 -7.89 7.84 16.86
C ASP A 3 -7.28 6.80 15.91
N VAL A 4 -6.49 7.26 14.92
CA VAL A 4 -5.85 6.41 13.91
C VAL A 4 -4.36 6.17 14.16
N ALA A 5 -3.76 6.76 15.20
CA ALA A 5 -2.32 6.68 15.43
C ALA A 5 -1.84 5.24 15.61
N ALA A 6 -2.59 4.43 16.38
CA ALA A 6 -2.27 3.03 16.57
C ALA A 6 -2.39 2.20 15.27
N ALA A 7 -3.34 2.54 14.40
CA ALA A 7 -3.49 1.89 13.10
C ALA A 7 -2.32 2.26 12.16
N GLN A 8 -1.92 3.53 12.16
CA GLN A 8 -0.77 4.02 11.40
C GLN A 8 0.51 3.28 11.80
N GLN A 9 0.77 3.11 13.10
CA GLN A 9 1.93 2.36 13.58
C GLN A 9 1.92 0.91 13.09
N ARG A 10 0.77 0.23 13.13
CA ARG A 10 0.66 -1.17 12.65
C ARG A 10 0.98 -1.28 11.16
N VAL A 11 0.55 -0.33 10.34
CA VAL A 11 0.85 -0.32 8.90
C VAL A 11 2.34 -0.15 8.65
N PHE A 12 2.98 0.87 9.26
CA PHE A 12 4.40 1.12 9.04
C PHE A 12 5.33 0.10 9.68
N ASN A 13 4.87 -0.62 10.72
CA ASN A 13 5.58 -1.80 11.23
C ASN A 13 5.59 -2.96 10.23
N ARG A 14 4.51 -3.13 9.45
CA ARG A 14 4.39 -4.19 8.43
C ARG A 14 5.04 -3.80 7.12
N ILE A 15 4.92 -2.53 6.75
CA ILE A 15 5.36 -1.97 5.48
C ILE A 15 6.18 -0.70 5.80
N PRO A 16 7.45 -0.85 6.23
CA PRO A 16 8.32 0.30 6.41
C PRO A 16 8.57 0.98 5.06
N GLY A 17 8.52 2.31 5.05
CA GLY A 17 8.85 3.08 3.85
C GLY A 17 10.36 3.08 3.58
N THR A 18 10.75 3.14 2.31
CA THR A 18 12.14 3.35 1.89
C THR A 18 12.23 4.41 0.81
N THR A 19 13.21 5.31 0.90
CA THR A 19 13.58 6.23 -0.18
C THR A 19 14.68 5.69 -1.08
N ARG A 20 15.23 4.53 -0.73
CA ARG A 20 16.32 3.82 -1.41
C ARG A 20 15.85 2.40 -1.71
N PRO A 21 14.98 2.22 -2.72
CA PRO A 21 14.40 0.92 -3.01
C PRO A 21 15.40 -0.08 -3.60
N SER A 22 16.47 0.41 -4.24
CA SER A 22 17.54 -0.45 -4.76
C SER A 22 18.25 -1.19 -3.64
N ARG A 23 18.58 -2.47 -3.87
CA ARG A 23 19.23 -3.32 -2.87
C ARG A 23 20.64 -2.85 -2.48
N ASP A 24 21.29 -2.11 -3.37
CA ASP A 24 22.61 -1.49 -3.12
C ASP A 24 22.51 -0.15 -2.36
N GLY A 25 21.29 0.32 -2.05
CA GLY A 25 21.05 1.60 -1.38
C GLY A 25 21.28 2.84 -2.27
N VAL A 26 21.64 2.66 -3.54
CA VAL A 26 21.91 3.74 -4.49
C VAL A 26 20.60 4.21 -5.13
N ILE A 27 20.51 5.51 -5.34
CA ILE A 27 19.43 6.12 -6.12
C ILE A 27 19.98 6.40 -7.50
N SER A 28 19.44 5.72 -8.51
CA SER A 28 19.84 5.85 -9.92
C SER A 28 19.08 6.97 -10.63
N LEU A 29 19.56 7.37 -11.81
CA LEU A 29 18.91 8.36 -12.70
C LEU A 29 18.58 9.70 -12.00
N ARG A 30 19.53 10.21 -11.21
CA ARG A 30 19.33 11.37 -10.34
C ARG A 30 19.40 12.74 -11.01
N ALA A 31 19.94 12.85 -12.22
CA ALA A 31 20.29 14.14 -12.82
C ALA A 31 19.12 15.15 -12.81
N GLY A 32 17.94 14.75 -13.25
CA GLY A 32 16.76 15.63 -13.23
C GLY A 32 16.29 15.98 -11.81
N MET A 33 16.40 15.03 -10.88
CA MET A 33 16.08 15.25 -9.48
C MET A 33 17.04 16.24 -8.82
N ASP A 34 18.34 16.13 -9.08
CA ASP A 34 19.35 16.99 -8.49
C ASP A 34 19.16 18.45 -8.96
N VAL A 35 18.80 18.67 -10.23
CA VAL A 35 18.44 20.02 -10.75
C VAL A 35 17.27 20.62 -9.97
N LEU A 36 16.18 19.87 -9.80
CA LEU A 36 14.99 20.35 -9.08
C LEU A 36 15.29 20.59 -7.59
N ARG A 37 16.03 19.69 -6.93
CA ARG A 37 16.41 19.84 -5.52
C ARG A 37 17.23 21.10 -5.30
N ASN A 38 18.20 21.38 -6.17
CA ASN A 38 19.03 22.58 -6.08
C ASN A 38 18.19 23.85 -6.25
N GLY A 39 17.29 23.89 -7.24
CA GLY A 39 16.39 25.03 -7.44
C GLY A 39 15.45 25.28 -6.25
N LEU A 40 14.85 24.22 -5.70
CA LEU A 40 13.97 24.32 -4.54
C LEU A 40 14.72 24.78 -3.27
N ALA A 41 15.92 24.23 -3.05
CA ALA A 41 16.77 24.67 -1.94
C ALA A 41 17.15 26.15 -2.07
N ALA A 42 17.55 26.60 -3.26
CA ALA A 42 17.85 28.01 -3.53
C ALA A 42 16.64 28.93 -3.33
N ALA A 43 15.42 28.43 -3.59
CA ALA A 43 14.16 29.12 -3.32
C ALA A 43 13.70 29.05 -1.85
N GLY A 44 14.52 28.51 -0.94
CA GLY A 44 14.23 28.45 0.49
C GLY A 44 13.32 27.30 0.94
N TRP A 45 13.14 26.27 0.11
CA TRP A 45 12.47 25.04 0.53
C TRP A 45 13.43 24.13 1.29
N ARG A 46 12.89 23.31 2.21
CA ARG A 46 13.68 22.44 3.07
C ARG A 46 13.67 20.98 2.60
N ASP A 47 14.83 20.38 2.50
CA ASP A 47 14.99 18.95 2.29
C ASP A 47 14.55 18.15 3.54
N THR A 48 13.79 17.08 3.38
CA THR A 48 13.29 16.27 4.49
C THR A 48 13.10 14.80 4.11
N ASP A 49 13.27 13.92 5.10
CA ASP A 49 12.79 12.56 5.03
C ASP A 49 11.31 12.51 5.44
N PHE A 50 10.44 12.22 4.48
CA PHE A 50 8.99 12.16 4.69
C PHE A 50 8.53 10.94 5.49
N ASN A 51 9.34 9.89 5.62
CA ASN A 51 9.03 8.77 6.52
C ASN A 51 9.25 9.18 7.98
N ALA A 52 10.34 9.92 8.25
CA ALA A 52 10.63 10.43 9.59
C ALA A 52 9.78 11.65 9.97
N ASN A 53 9.44 12.50 8.99
CA ASN A 53 8.72 13.77 9.20
C ASN A 53 7.42 13.80 8.39
N PRO A 54 6.43 12.94 8.68
CA PRO A 54 5.22 12.81 7.87
C PRO A 54 4.39 14.11 7.83
N ASN A 55 4.50 14.98 8.83
CA ASN A 55 3.78 16.25 8.88
C ASN A 55 4.55 17.44 8.25
N ALA A 56 5.81 17.24 7.87
CA ALA A 56 6.58 18.25 7.14
C ALA A 56 6.10 18.26 5.68
N LYS A 57 5.02 19.01 5.40
CA LYS A 57 4.36 19.08 4.08
C LYS A 57 4.31 20.49 3.49
N ASN A 58 4.73 21.50 4.25
CA ASN A 58 4.79 22.88 3.80
C ASN A 58 6.24 23.24 3.40
N ARG A 59 6.44 23.74 2.18
CA ARG A 59 7.74 24.15 1.61
C ARG A 59 8.88 23.14 1.88
N THR A 60 8.58 21.87 1.64
CA THR A 60 9.52 20.77 1.84
C THR A 60 9.61 19.91 0.59
N PHE A 61 10.81 19.41 0.31
CA PHE A 61 11.06 18.40 -0.72
C PHE A 61 11.87 17.25 -0.11
N GLY A 62 11.96 16.13 -0.82
CA GLY A 62 12.65 14.95 -0.30
C GLY A 62 12.68 13.85 -1.35
N TYR A 63 13.32 12.74 -1.03
CA TYR A 63 13.21 11.54 -1.87
C TYR A 63 11.84 10.90 -1.71
N THR A 64 11.30 10.36 -2.81
CA THR A 64 10.02 9.66 -2.81
C THR A 64 10.09 8.41 -1.92
N PRO A 65 9.23 8.29 -0.90
CA PRO A 65 9.11 7.06 -0.14
C PRO A 65 8.32 6.01 -0.94
N TYR A 66 8.82 4.78 -0.97
CA TYR A 66 8.19 3.61 -1.58
C TYR A 66 7.87 2.56 -0.52
N MET A 67 6.86 1.73 -0.79
CA MET A 67 6.53 0.54 0.00
C MET A 67 7.36 -0.70 -0.37
N TYR A 68 8.50 -0.50 -1.04
CA TYR A 68 9.31 -1.58 -1.60
C TYR A 68 10.16 -2.24 -0.53
N SER A 69 10.47 -3.51 -0.74
CA SER A 69 11.33 -4.29 0.14
C SER A 69 12.22 -5.16 -0.71
N ASN A 70 13.51 -5.23 -0.39
CA ASN A 70 14.50 -6.05 -1.10
C ASN A 70 14.56 -5.83 -2.62
N GLY A 71 14.34 -4.60 -3.09
CA GLY A 71 14.36 -4.29 -4.54
C GLY A 71 13.09 -4.69 -5.30
N GLU A 72 12.08 -5.22 -4.62
CA GLU A 72 10.83 -5.68 -5.23
C GLU A 72 9.64 -4.82 -4.78
N ARG A 73 8.54 -4.94 -5.53
CA ARG A 73 7.24 -4.40 -5.11
C ARG A 73 6.83 -5.07 -3.79
N GLY A 74 6.93 -4.33 -2.70
CA GLY A 74 6.44 -4.74 -1.39
C GLY A 74 4.95 -4.45 -1.22
N GLY A 75 4.60 -3.81 -0.09
CA GLY A 75 3.22 -3.43 0.20
C GLY A 75 2.33 -4.58 0.67
N PRO A 76 0.99 -4.41 0.63
CA PRO A 76 0.04 -5.38 1.20
C PRO A 76 0.13 -6.78 0.60
N MET A 77 0.45 -6.89 -0.69
CA MET A 77 0.61 -8.19 -1.38
C MET A 77 1.78 -9.00 -0.81
N ALA A 78 2.92 -8.34 -0.55
CA ALA A 78 4.11 -8.98 -0.01
C ALA A 78 4.11 -9.09 1.53
N THR A 79 3.07 -8.59 2.21
CA THR A 79 3.03 -8.53 3.68
C THR A 79 1.72 -9.10 4.24
N TYR A 80 0.63 -8.33 4.19
CA TYR A 80 -0.66 -8.71 4.74
C TYR A 80 -1.21 -9.99 4.08
N LEU A 81 -1.22 -10.04 2.75
CA LEU A 81 -1.70 -11.20 2.01
C LEU A 81 -0.87 -12.45 2.31
N VAL A 82 0.46 -12.34 2.37
CA VAL A 82 1.35 -13.47 2.72
C VAL A 82 0.93 -14.08 4.06
N THR A 83 0.76 -13.26 5.10
CA THR A 83 0.34 -13.76 6.42
C THR A 83 -1.10 -14.24 6.44
N ALA A 84 -2.00 -13.68 5.62
CA ALA A 84 -3.38 -14.13 5.49
C ALA A 84 -3.45 -15.53 4.87
N ASN A 85 -2.71 -15.73 3.77
CA ASN A 85 -2.69 -16.98 3.01
C ASN A 85 -2.12 -18.17 3.79
N ALA A 86 -1.36 -17.93 4.85
CA ALA A 86 -0.85 -18.98 5.73
C ALA A 86 -1.90 -19.52 6.74
N ARG A 87 -3.07 -18.89 6.86
CA ARG A 87 -4.09 -19.27 7.86
C ARG A 87 -5.11 -20.24 7.26
N SER A 88 -5.45 -21.30 8.00
CA SER A 88 -6.46 -22.29 7.59
C SER A 88 -7.88 -21.72 7.49
N ASN A 89 -8.16 -20.61 8.17
CA ASN A 89 -9.45 -19.92 8.14
C ASN A 89 -9.51 -18.78 7.11
N PHE A 90 -8.53 -18.67 6.21
CA PHE A 90 -8.53 -17.70 5.12
C PHE A 90 -8.64 -18.41 3.76
N LYS A 91 -9.42 -17.84 2.85
CA LYS A 91 -9.57 -18.32 1.48
C LYS A 91 -9.51 -17.16 0.50
N LEU A 92 -8.66 -17.27 -0.51
CA LEU A 92 -8.60 -16.35 -1.64
C LEU A 92 -9.25 -17.01 -2.87
N ILE A 93 -10.25 -16.37 -3.45
CA ILE A 93 -10.93 -16.83 -4.67
C ILE A 93 -10.63 -15.80 -5.76
N MET A 94 -9.72 -16.16 -6.67
CA MET A 94 -9.32 -15.29 -7.77
C MET A 94 -10.35 -15.34 -8.91
N ASN A 95 -10.17 -14.46 -9.91
CA ASN A 95 -10.88 -14.50 -11.18
C ASN A 95 -12.41 -14.37 -11.05
N THR A 96 -12.89 -13.85 -9.92
CA THR A 96 -14.29 -13.84 -9.51
C THR A 96 -14.68 -12.42 -9.16
N GLN A 97 -15.77 -11.91 -9.75
CA GLN A 97 -16.31 -10.58 -9.43
C GLN A 97 -17.55 -10.69 -8.54
N VAL A 98 -17.70 -9.74 -7.62
CA VAL A 98 -18.91 -9.61 -6.80
C VAL A 98 -19.96 -8.83 -7.59
N ARG A 99 -21.13 -9.43 -7.83
CA ARG A 99 -22.25 -8.77 -8.50
C ARG A 99 -23.04 -7.87 -7.55
N ARG A 100 -23.38 -8.42 -6.39
CA ARG A 100 -24.21 -7.77 -5.37
C ARG A 100 -24.13 -8.49 -4.03
N VAL A 101 -24.56 -7.81 -2.98
CA VAL A 101 -24.86 -8.43 -1.68
C VAL A 101 -26.24 -9.11 -1.71
N ILE A 102 -26.34 -10.25 -1.02
CA ILE A 102 -27.62 -10.90 -0.69
C ILE A 102 -28.00 -10.45 0.72
N ARG A 103 -29.24 -10.01 0.90
CA ARG A 103 -29.71 -9.44 2.18
C ARG A 103 -31.18 -9.73 2.45
N SER A 104 -31.51 -9.80 3.74
CA SER A 104 -32.88 -9.75 4.25
C SER A 104 -33.08 -8.43 4.99
N GLY A 105 -33.94 -7.55 4.47
CA GLY A 105 -34.06 -6.18 5.00
C GLY A 105 -32.72 -5.46 4.99
N GLY A 106 -32.30 -4.94 6.16
CA GLY A 106 -31.01 -4.29 6.37
C GLY A 106 -29.84 -5.23 6.69
N HIS A 107 -30.05 -6.55 6.73
CA HIS A 107 -29.04 -7.53 7.14
C HIS A 107 -28.48 -8.30 5.95
N VAL A 108 -27.18 -8.19 5.70
CA VAL A 108 -26.47 -8.92 4.64
C VAL A 108 -26.22 -10.37 5.08
N THR A 109 -26.56 -11.34 4.23
CA THR A 109 -26.42 -12.78 4.49
C THR A 109 -25.42 -13.48 3.57
N GLY A 110 -24.93 -12.80 2.53
CA GLY A 110 -23.97 -13.35 1.58
C GLY A 110 -23.62 -12.39 0.45
N VAL A 111 -22.78 -12.86 -0.46
CA VAL A 111 -22.44 -12.16 -1.71
C VAL A 111 -22.67 -13.07 -2.91
N GLU A 112 -23.35 -12.56 -3.94
CA GLU A 112 -23.49 -13.24 -5.23
C GLU A 112 -22.31 -12.87 -6.12
N VAL A 113 -21.69 -13.87 -6.71
CA VAL A 113 -20.48 -13.74 -7.51
C VAL A 113 -20.60 -14.48 -8.84
N GLU A 114 -19.86 -13.99 -9.82
CA GLU A 114 -19.72 -14.63 -11.13
C GLU A 114 -18.27 -14.62 -11.62
N PRO A 115 -17.90 -15.54 -12.53
CA PRO A 115 -16.56 -15.57 -13.11
C PRO A 115 -16.29 -14.29 -13.91
N TYR A 116 -15.14 -13.66 -13.65
CA TYR A 116 -14.63 -12.54 -14.45
C TYR A 116 -13.54 -13.01 -15.43
N LEU A 117 -12.75 -14.00 -15.01
CA LEU A 117 -11.73 -14.67 -15.84
C LEU A 117 -11.88 -16.18 -15.69
N ASP A 118 -11.17 -16.93 -16.54
CA ASP A 118 -11.12 -18.39 -16.49
C ASP A 118 -10.76 -18.90 -15.08
N GLY A 119 -11.49 -19.90 -14.60
CA GLY A 119 -11.33 -20.43 -13.24
C GLY A 119 -12.01 -19.61 -12.14
N GLY A 120 -12.79 -18.58 -12.48
CA GLY A 120 -13.65 -17.86 -11.53
C GLY A 120 -14.80 -18.71 -10.98
N PHE A 121 -15.30 -18.33 -9.80
CA PHE A 121 -16.40 -19.00 -9.11
C PHE A 121 -17.74 -18.35 -9.46
N GLN A 122 -18.78 -19.17 -9.61
CA GLN A 122 -20.15 -18.71 -9.77
C GLN A 122 -21.00 -19.21 -8.61
N GLY A 123 -21.80 -18.33 -8.01
CA GLY A 123 -22.77 -18.71 -6.98
C GLY A 123 -22.90 -17.67 -5.87
N VAL A 124 -23.28 -18.14 -4.69
CA VAL A 124 -23.42 -17.31 -3.49
C VAL A 124 -22.40 -17.77 -2.45
N ILE A 125 -21.61 -16.84 -1.92
CA ILE A 125 -20.75 -17.05 -0.76
C ILE A 125 -21.50 -16.54 0.48
N PRO A 126 -21.90 -17.41 1.41
CA PRO A 126 -22.56 -16.99 2.65
C PRO A 126 -21.58 -16.30 3.60
N LEU A 127 -22.09 -15.38 4.43
CA LEU A 127 -21.34 -14.72 5.51
C LEU A 127 -21.46 -15.49 6.84
#